data_AF-A0A7X1HHI9-F1
#
_entry.id   AF-A0A7X1HHI9-F1
#
_cell.length_a   1.000
_cell.length_b   1.000
_cell.length_c   1.000
_cell.angle_alpha   90.00
_cell.angle_beta   90.00
_cell.angle_gamma   90.00
#
_symmetry.space_group_name_H-M   'P 1'
#
loop_
_entity.id
_entity.type
_entity.pdbx_description
1 polymer ?
#
loop_
_entity_poly.entity_id
_entity_poly.type
_entity_poly.pdbx_seq_one_letter_code
_entity_poly.pdbx_strand_id
1 'polypeptide(L)'
;MGRYSIDKPGLIIANSDDVMKVENNKIVIESRDGEIRHEIENLRFIPDAHGIVPVIREDNFENDIVKRVIEFVKVVYGEDNLEENLNFIAEGLSKKSSEDAKDVIRKYFIKDFYKDHLQRYKKRPIYWMLNSGKKDAFSTLIYLHRYEENSVGRVRADYLYRIKRY
;
A
#
# COMPACT_ATOMS: atom_id res chain seq x y z
N MET A 1 -5.24 -0.12 1.41
CA MET A 1 -5.38 -0.71 0.06
C MET A 1 -6.32 -1.89 0.00
N GLY A 2 -6.49 -2.67 1.07
CA GLY A 2 -7.32 -3.86 1.04
C GLY A 2 -8.83 -3.58 1.09
N ARG A 3 -9.58 -4.61 1.43
CA ARG A 3 -11.04 -4.64 1.44
C ARG A 3 -11.68 -4.14 2.75
N TYR A 4 -10.88 -3.66 3.70
CA TYR A 4 -11.32 -3.31 5.05
C TYR A 4 -10.93 -1.87 5.37
N SER A 5 -11.73 -1.26 6.24
CA SER A 5 -11.42 0.00 6.90
C SER A 5 -11.32 -0.21 8.41
N ILE A 6 -10.45 0.54 9.06
CA ILE A 6 -10.38 0.62 10.53
C ILE A 6 -11.55 1.43 11.12
N ASP A 7 -12.25 2.21 10.28
CA ASP A 7 -13.30 3.15 10.67
C ASP A 7 -14.71 2.59 10.45
N LYS A 8 -14.82 1.42 9.82
CA LYS A 8 -16.10 0.75 9.59
C LYS A 8 -15.93 -0.77 9.67
N PRO A 9 -16.64 -1.45 10.57
CA PRO A 9 -16.64 -2.90 10.64
C PRO A 9 -17.14 -3.55 9.35
N GLY A 10 -16.63 -4.74 9.05
CA GLY A 10 -17.07 -5.56 7.93
C GLY A 10 -16.27 -5.34 6.64
N LEU A 11 -16.66 -6.08 5.61
CA LEU A 11 -16.03 -6.04 4.30
C LEU A 11 -16.55 -4.83 3.52
N ILE A 12 -15.63 -3.98 3.04
CA ILE A 12 -15.91 -2.71 2.35
C ILE A 12 -15.81 -2.84 0.83
N ILE A 13 -14.82 -3.59 0.33
CA ILE A 13 -14.73 -3.93 -1.11
C ILE A 13 -14.97 -5.43 -1.22
N ALA A 14 -16.13 -5.82 -1.71
CA ALA A 14 -16.59 -7.21 -1.75
C ALA A 14 -16.85 -7.72 -3.17
N ASN A 15 -17.15 -6.83 -4.10
CA ASN A 15 -17.68 -7.14 -5.41
C ASN A 15 -16.66 -6.84 -6.50
N SER A 16 -16.81 -7.51 -7.65
CA SER A 16 -15.91 -7.33 -8.81
C SER A 16 -16.11 -6.00 -9.54
N ASP A 17 -17.25 -5.36 -9.34
CA ASP A 17 -17.66 -4.10 -9.95
C ASP A 17 -17.61 -2.92 -8.96
N ASP A 18 -17.06 -3.12 -7.75
CA ASP A 18 -16.87 -2.03 -6.78
C ASP A 18 -15.85 -1.01 -7.32
N VAL A 19 -16.25 0.25 -7.34
CA VAL A 19 -15.42 1.42 -7.65
C VAL A 19 -15.28 2.25 -6.37
N MET A 20 -14.04 2.53 -5.98
CA MET A 20 -13.74 3.39 -4.84
C MET A 20 -13.44 4.81 -5.31
N LYS A 21 -14.24 5.77 -4.84
CA LYS A 21 -13.94 7.19 -4.94
C LYS A 21 -13.40 7.67 -3.60
N VAL A 22 -12.30 8.42 -3.64
CA VAL A 22 -11.68 9.05 -2.47
C VAL A 22 -11.83 10.55 -2.63
N GLU A 23 -12.53 11.20 -1.70
CA GLU A 23 -12.75 12.65 -1.69
C GLU A 23 -12.45 13.17 -0.28
N ASN A 24 -11.36 13.91 -0.11
CA ASN A 24 -10.87 14.35 1.20
C ASN A 24 -10.72 13.16 2.18
N ASN A 25 -11.35 13.23 3.36
CA ASN A 25 -11.37 12.16 4.36
C ASN A 25 -12.59 11.23 4.23
N LYS A 26 -13.20 11.18 3.04
CA LYS A 26 -14.37 10.34 2.74
C LYS A 26 -14.05 9.36 1.63
N ILE A 27 -14.56 8.14 1.77
CA ILE A 27 -14.63 7.18 0.67
C ILE A 27 -16.06 6.77 0.39
N VAL A 28 -16.34 6.63 -0.90
CA VAL A 28 -17.58 6.08 -1.42
C VAL A 28 -17.22 4.86 -2.24
N ILE A 29 -17.87 3.73 -1.94
CA ILE A 29 -17.84 2.52 -2.74
C ILE A 29 -19.17 2.41 -3.46
N GLU A 30 -19.11 2.42 -4.78
CA GLU A 30 -20.27 2.29 -5.65
C GLU A 30 -20.08 1.18 -6.68
N SER A 31 -21.18 0.63 -7.19
CA SER A 31 -21.12 -0.22 -8.39
C SER A 31 -20.77 0.62 -9.62
N ARG A 32 -20.39 -0.05 -10.73
CA ARG A 32 -20.20 0.64 -12.02
C ARG A 32 -21.48 1.32 -12.54
N ASP A 33 -22.64 0.87 -12.08
CA ASP A 33 -23.95 1.46 -12.42
C ASP A 33 -24.34 2.61 -11.47
N GLY A 34 -23.47 2.96 -10.50
CA GLY A 34 -23.65 4.09 -9.58
C GLY A 34 -24.40 3.78 -8.29
N GLU A 35 -24.69 2.50 -7.99
CA GLU A 35 -25.31 2.11 -6.72
C GLU A 35 -24.30 2.27 -5.57
N ILE A 36 -24.58 3.16 -4.62
CA ILE A 36 -23.72 3.36 -3.43
C ILE A 36 -23.91 2.18 -2.47
N ARG A 37 -22.83 1.45 -2.21
CA ARG A 37 -22.79 0.28 -1.30
C ARG A 37 -22.21 0.63 0.06
N HIS A 38 -21.18 1.46 0.07
CA HIS A 38 -20.59 1.94 1.32
C HIS A 38 -20.19 3.39 1.23
N GLU A 39 -20.44 4.09 2.33
CA GLU A 39 -19.88 5.40 2.60
C GLU A 39 -19.16 5.34 3.96
N ILE A 40 -17.99 5.96 4.02
CA ILE A 40 -17.20 6.14 5.25
C ILE A 40 -16.66 7.56 5.25
N GLU A 41 -16.98 8.32 6.29
CA GLU A 41 -16.49 9.66 6.52
C GLU A 41 -15.45 9.68 7.64
N ASN A 42 -14.69 10.77 7.74
CA ASN A 42 -13.69 10.98 8.79
C ASN A 42 -12.67 9.83 8.90
N LEU A 43 -12.20 9.34 7.74
CA LEU A 43 -11.20 8.28 7.68
C LEU A 43 -9.94 8.69 8.44
N ARG A 44 -9.49 7.82 9.35
CA ARG A 44 -8.20 7.99 10.03
C ARG A 44 -7.02 7.50 9.19
N PHE A 45 -7.27 6.59 8.24
CA PHE A 45 -6.26 6.09 7.31
C PHE A 45 -6.82 6.04 5.89
N ILE A 46 -6.37 6.95 5.03
CA ILE A 46 -6.93 7.08 3.68
C ILE A 46 -6.30 6.05 2.74
N PRO A 47 -7.09 5.18 2.08
CA PRO A 47 -6.54 4.27 1.09
C PRO A 47 -6.03 5.05 -0.13
N ASP A 48 -5.00 4.53 -0.79
CA ASP A 48 -4.61 5.06 -2.10
C ASP A 48 -5.78 5.04 -3.09
N ALA A 49 -5.93 6.07 -3.91
CA ALA A 49 -7.06 6.23 -4.81
C ALA A 49 -7.09 5.20 -5.97
N HIS A 50 -5.94 4.64 -6.34
CA HIS A 50 -5.83 3.71 -7.47
C HIS A 50 -5.30 2.33 -7.07
N GLY A 51 -5.09 2.10 -5.77
CA GLY A 51 -4.52 0.84 -5.30
C GLY A 51 -3.07 0.64 -5.76
N ILE A 52 -2.32 1.72 -5.98
CA ILE A 52 -0.91 1.69 -6.41
C ILE A 52 0.01 2.20 -5.28
N VAL A 53 0.90 1.36 -4.74
CA VAL A 53 1.90 1.75 -3.72
C VAL A 53 3.29 1.59 -4.30
N PRO A 54 4.09 2.66 -4.43
CA PRO A 54 5.49 2.53 -4.78
C PRO A 54 6.29 1.82 -3.68
N VAL A 55 7.17 0.92 -4.11
CA VAL A 55 8.15 0.21 -3.28
C VAL A 55 9.52 0.60 -3.80
N ILE A 56 10.09 1.67 -3.24
CA ILE A 56 11.34 2.26 -3.72
C ILE A 56 12.35 2.41 -2.60
N ARG A 57 13.63 2.56 -2.99
CA ARG A 57 14.76 2.69 -2.06
C ARG A 57 14.80 4.06 -1.38
N GLU A 58 14.45 5.09 -2.14
CA GLU A 58 14.51 6.48 -1.71
C GLU A 58 13.13 6.98 -1.35
N ASP A 59 13.04 7.87 -0.37
CA ASP A 59 11.75 8.41 0.08
C ASP A 59 11.25 9.54 -0.82
N ASN A 60 10.88 9.19 -2.05
CA ASN A 60 10.53 10.15 -3.11
C ASN A 60 9.01 10.34 -3.31
N PHE A 61 8.17 9.55 -2.64
CA PHE A 61 6.70 9.62 -2.78
C PHE A 61 6.00 9.59 -1.42
N GLU A 62 4.99 10.44 -1.26
CA GLU A 62 4.19 10.49 -0.02
C GLU A 62 3.42 9.20 0.26
N ASN A 63 3.04 8.46 -0.77
CA ASN A 63 2.35 7.18 -0.63
C ASN A 63 3.29 5.96 -0.67
N ASP A 64 4.60 6.13 -0.49
CA ASP A 64 5.56 5.02 -0.35
C ASP A 64 5.14 4.01 0.72
N ILE A 65 5.42 2.73 0.47
CA ILE A 65 5.01 1.62 1.32
C ILE A 65 5.41 1.78 2.80
N VAL A 66 6.62 2.28 3.08
CA VAL A 66 7.12 2.47 4.44
C VAL A 66 6.42 3.64 5.11
N LYS A 67 6.21 4.75 4.38
CA LYS A 67 5.41 5.89 4.88
C LYS A 67 3.99 5.43 5.24
N ARG A 68 3.37 4.63 4.37
CA ARG A 68 2.04 4.06 4.63
C ARG A 68 2.00 3.10 5.82
N VAL A 69 3.06 2.31 6.04
CA VAL A 69 3.18 1.45 7.23
C VAL A 69 3.30 2.31 8.49
N ILE A 70 4.15 3.34 8.48
CA ILE A 70 4.32 4.26 9.60
C ILE A 70 2.99 4.96 9.94
N GLU A 71 2.31 5.51 8.93
CA GLU A 71 0.99 6.15 9.08
C GLU A 71 -0.03 5.16 9.66
N PHE A 72 -0.11 3.95 9.12
CA PHE A 72 -1.02 2.93 9.63
C PHE A 72 -0.75 2.56 11.09
N VAL A 73 0.53 2.36 11.46
CA VAL A 73 0.92 2.05 12.84
C VAL A 73 0.57 3.20 13.78
N LYS A 74 0.86 4.45 13.40
CA LYS A 74 0.47 5.65 14.16
C LYS A 74 -1.05 5.68 14.41
N VAL A 75 -1.83 5.41 13.37
CA VAL A 75 -3.30 5.49 13.44
C VAL A 75 -3.89 4.39 14.33
N VAL A 76 -3.34 3.19 14.29
CA VAL A 76 -3.89 2.03 15.02
C VAL A 76 -3.39 1.99 16.47
N TYR A 77 -2.12 2.34 16.72
CA TYR A 77 -1.46 2.15 18.01
C TYR A 77 -1.03 3.44 18.70
N GLY A 78 -1.31 4.61 18.09
CA GLY A 78 -0.92 5.92 18.61
C GLY A 78 0.50 6.33 18.22
N GLU A 79 0.79 7.62 18.35
CA GLU A 79 2.09 8.20 18.03
C GLU A 79 3.12 7.99 19.14
N ASP A 80 2.69 7.96 20.41
CA ASP A 80 3.56 7.88 21.59
C ASP A 80 4.48 6.64 21.56
N ASN A 81 3.98 5.51 21.07
CA ASN A 81 4.71 4.24 21.02
C ASN A 81 5.17 3.87 19.60
N LEU A 82 5.18 4.81 18.66
CA LEU A 82 5.47 4.51 17.26
C LEU A 82 6.85 3.86 17.07
N GLU A 83 7.87 4.40 17.73
CA GLU A 83 9.23 3.89 17.58
C GLU A 83 9.38 2.46 18.11
N GLU A 84 8.78 2.18 19.28
CA GLU A 84 8.72 0.83 19.84
C GLU A 84 7.98 -0.14 18.91
N ASN A 85 6.81 0.27 18.39
CA ASN A 85 6.03 -0.54 17.46
C ASN A 85 6.79 -0.84 16.15
N LEU A 86 7.48 0.14 15.58
CA LEU A 86 8.29 -0.07 14.37
C LEU A 86 9.49 -0.97 14.65
N ASN A 87 10.13 -0.84 15.82
CA ASN A 87 11.20 -1.73 16.24
C ASN A 87 10.69 -3.17 16.40
N PHE A 88 9.56 -3.38 17.05
CA PHE A 88 8.93 -4.68 17.20
C PHE A 88 8.64 -5.35 15.84
N ILE A 89 8.08 -4.59 14.88
CA ILE A 89 7.86 -5.08 13.52
C ILE A 89 9.20 -5.47 12.86
N ALA A 90 10.21 -4.61 12.96
CA ALA A 90 11.51 -4.84 12.35
C ALA A 90 12.25 -6.04 12.96
N GLU A 91 12.13 -6.28 14.27
CA GLU A 91 12.64 -7.48 14.94
C GLU A 91 12.03 -8.76 14.38
N GLY A 92 10.72 -8.76 14.11
CA GLY A 92 10.04 -9.84 13.40
C GLY A 92 10.55 -10.05 11.96
N LEU A 93 11.19 -9.04 11.37
CA LEU A 93 11.85 -9.07 10.07
C LEU A 93 13.36 -9.33 10.17
N SER A 94 13.83 -9.90 11.30
CA SER A 94 15.23 -10.25 11.56
C SER A 94 16.18 -9.04 11.61
N LYS A 95 15.70 -7.91 12.15
CA LYS A 95 16.53 -6.72 12.45
C LYS A 95 17.72 -7.09 13.35
N LYS A 96 18.91 -6.62 12.99
CA LYS A 96 20.08 -6.63 13.88
C LYS A 96 20.07 -5.42 14.80
N SER A 97 20.74 -5.52 15.95
CA SER A 97 20.71 -4.49 17.01
C SER A 97 21.13 -3.08 16.56
N SER A 98 21.96 -2.96 15.52
CA SER A 98 22.45 -1.68 14.99
C SER A 98 21.70 -1.17 13.76
N GLU A 99 20.72 -1.90 13.22
CA GLU A 99 19.97 -1.46 12.04
C GLU A 99 18.85 -0.49 12.44
N ASP A 100 18.50 0.47 11.58
CA ASP A 100 17.31 1.30 11.77
C ASP A 100 16.04 0.50 11.40
N ALA A 101 14.96 0.69 12.17
CA ALA A 101 13.73 -0.07 11.96
C ALA A 101 13.06 0.21 10.60
N LYS A 102 13.05 1.48 10.15
CA LYS A 102 12.44 1.87 8.87
C LYS A 102 13.25 1.30 7.71
N ASP A 103 14.56 1.28 7.82
CA ASP A 103 15.44 0.69 6.81
C ASP A 103 15.28 -0.83 6.71
N VAL A 104 15.11 -1.54 7.83
CA VAL A 104 14.80 -2.98 7.82
C VAL A 104 13.46 -3.25 7.16
N ILE A 105 12.42 -2.50 7.53
CA ILE A 105 11.08 -2.62 6.91
C ILE A 105 11.17 -2.35 5.40
N ARG A 106 11.90 -1.32 4.97
CA ARG A 106 12.12 -1.02 3.54
C ARG A 106 12.82 -2.15 2.80
N LYS A 107 13.92 -2.64 3.35
CA LYS A 107 14.70 -3.74 2.80
C LYS A 107 13.84 -4.99 2.62
N TYR A 108 12.97 -5.29 3.59
CA TYR A 108 12.00 -6.37 3.50
C TYR A 108 11.05 -6.17 2.30
N PHE A 109 10.41 -5.01 2.17
CA PHE A 109 9.49 -4.75 1.05
C PHE A 109 10.16 -4.87 -0.33
N ILE A 110 11.42 -4.43 -0.43
CA ILE A 110 12.18 -4.49 -1.69
C ILE A 110 12.61 -5.92 -2.04
N LYS A 111 13.06 -6.71 -1.07
CA LYS A 111 13.76 -7.98 -1.35
C LYS A 111 12.91 -9.24 -1.16
N ASP A 112 12.05 -9.23 -0.15
CA ASP A 112 11.52 -10.45 0.44
C ASP A 112 9.98 -10.48 0.42
N PHE A 113 9.34 -9.33 0.62
CA PHE A 113 7.88 -9.22 0.68
C PHE A 113 7.18 -9.93 -0.47
N TYR A 114 7.58 -9.72 -1.73
CA TYR A 114 6.86 -10.32 -2.85
C TYR A 114 7.06 -11.84 -2.92
N LYS A 115 8.20 -12.37 -2.47
CA LYS A 115 8.43 -13.82 -2.39
C LYS A 115 7.51 -14.43 -1.35
N ASP A 116 7.46 -13.84 -0.15
CA ASP A 116 6.58 -14.27 0.94
C ASP A 116 5.11 -14.19 0.53
N HIS A 117 4.74 -13.10 -0.15
CA HIS A 117 3.41 -12.87 -0.66
C HIS A 117 3.01 -13.93 -1.70
N LEU A 118 3.88 -14.24 -2.67
CA LEU A 118 3.65 -15.33 -3.62
C LEU A 118 3.50 -16.68 -2.92
N GLN A 119 4.32 -16.96 -1.90
CA GLN A 119 4.24 -18.20 -1.13
C GLN A 119 2.91 -18.30 -0.35
N ARG A 120 2.55 -17.25 0.39
CA ARG A 120 1.33 -17.17 1.20
C ARG A 120 0.08 -17.38 0.35
N TYR A 121 0.06 -16.82 -0.86
CA TYR A 121 -1.07 -16.94 -1.78
C TYR A 121 -0.90 -18.05 -2.83
N LYS A 122 -0.01 -19.03 -2.63
CA LYS A 122 0.17 -20.19 -3.52
C LYS A 122 0.31 -19.80 -5.00
N LYS A 123 1.16 -18.80 -5.28
CA LYS A 123 1.40 -18.21 -6.62
C LYS A 123 0.17 -17.52 -7.24
N ARG A 124 -0.83 -17.13 -6.44
CA ARG A 124 -2.01 -16.33 -6.83
C ARG A 124 -2.07 -15.02 -6.04
N PRO A 125 -1.07 -14.13 -6.22
CA PRO A 125 -0.91 -12.94 -5.39
C PRO A 125 -2.11 -11.98 -5.53
N ILE A 126 -2.58 -11.39 -4.42
CA ILE A 126 -3.64 -10.35 -4.44
C ILE A 126 -3.10 -8.93 -4.67
N TYR A 127 -1.81 -8.74 -4.43
CA TYR A 127 -1.03 -7.56 -4.86
C TYR A 127 -0.09 -7.99 -5.97
N TRP A 128 -0.15 -7.35 -7.13
CA TRP A 128 0.80 -7.55 -8.22
C TRP A 128 1.93 -6.55 -8.12
N MET A 129 3.17 -7.05 -8.20
CA MET A 129 4.33 -6.19 -8.23
C MET A 129 4.78 -5.95 -9.67
N LEU A 130 4.81 -4.70 -10.09
CA LEU A 130 5.56 -4.28 -11.26
C LEU A 130 6.96 -3.87 -10.80
N ASN A 131 7.98 -4.30 -11.52
CA ASN A 131 9.38 -4.02 -11.20
C ASN A 131 10.13 -3.68 -12.51
N SER A 132 11.02 -2.69 -12.46
CA SER A 132 11.78 -2.18 -13.61
C SER A 132 12.92 -3.10 -14.07
N GLY A 133 13.02 -4.32 -13.56
CA GLY A 133 14.05 -5.31 -13.90
C GLY A 133 15.31 -5.22 -13.03
N LYS A 134 16.42 -5.78 -13.54
CA LYS A 134 17.63 -6.22 -12.83
C LYS A 134 18.30 -5.24 -11.84
N LYS A 135 17.94 -3.95 -11.83
CA LYS A 135 18.49 -2.95 -10.90
C LYS A 135 17.54 -2.57 -9.76
N ASP A 136 16.32 -3.10 -9.73
CA ASP A 136 15.27 -2.73 -8.77
C ASP A 136 15.13 -1.20 -8.62
N ALA A 137 15.33 -0.47 -9.72
CA ALA A 137 15.32 0.99 -9.72
C ALA A 137 13.94 1.54 -9.36
N PHE A 138 12.89 0.80 -9.73
CA PHE A 138 11.52 1.08 -9.35
C PHE A 138 10.72 -0.22 -9.20
N SER A 139 10.00 -0.34 -8.09
CA SER A 139 8.93 -1.32 -7.95
C SER A 139 7.65 -0.64 -7.48
N THR A 140 6.50 -1.21 -7.80
CA THR A 140 5.21 -0.76 -7.27
C THR A 140 4.28 -1.95 -7.10
N LEU A 141 3.45 -1.90 -6.07
CA LEU A 141 2.39 -2.85 -5.80
C LEU A 141 1.08 -2.30 -6.35
N ILE A 142 0.36 -3.12 -7.10
CA ILE A 142 -1.00 -2.84 -7.56
C ILE A 142 -1.94 -3.83 -6.87
N TYR A 143 -2.97 -3.32 -6.21
CA TYR A 143 -3.98 -4.16 -5.60
C TYR A 143 -4.96 -4.69 -6.67
N LEU A 144 -4.98 -6.01 -6.88
CA LEU A 144 -5.70 -6.61 -8.01
C LEU A 144 -7.20 -6.36 -8.01
N HIS A 145 -7.84 -6.32 -6.85
CA HIS A 145 -9.27 -6.05 -6.76
C HIS A 145 -9.65 -4.60 -7.07
N ARG A 146 -8.64 -3.74 -7.26
CA ARG A 146 -8.80 -2.34 -7.68
C ARG A 146 -8.02 -2.05 -8.97
N TYR A 147 -7.62 -3.09 -9.69
CA TYR A 147 -6.94 -2.94 -10.97
C TYR A 147 -7.93 -2.44 -12.02
N GLU A 148 -7.62 -1.29 -12.60
CA GLU A 148 -8.30 -0.70 -13.75
C GLU A 148 -7.46 -0.84 -15.03
N GLU A 149 -8.09 -0.73 -16.21
CA GLU A 149 -7.41 -0.82 -17.51
C GLU A 149 -6.22 0.15 -17.62
N ASN A 150 -6.34 1.35 -17.03
CA ASN A 150 -5.30 2.37 -17.10
C ASN A 150 -4.23 2.27 -15.98
N SER A 151 -4.29 1.28 -15.09
CA SER A 151 -3.41 1.19 -13.91
C SER A 151 -1.92 1.25 -14.28
N VAL A 152 -1.51 0.50 -15.31
CA VAL A 152 -0.13 0.51 -15.81
C VAL A 152 0.24 1.87 -16.41
N GLY A 153 -0.70 2.52 -17.08
CA GLY A 153 -0.55 3.88 -17.59
C GLY A 153 -0.31 4.90 -16.47
N ARG A 154 -1.08 4.81 -15.38
CA ARG A 154 -0.88 5.63 -14.16
C ARG A 154 0.47 5.38 -13.52
N VAL A 155 0.88 4.12 -13.35
CA VAL A 155 2.22 3.79 -12.85
C VAL A 155 3.31 4.50 -13.65
N ARG A 156 3.17 4.51 -14.98
CA ARG A 156 4.12 5.20 -15.86
C ARG A 156 4.07 6.72 -15.69
N ALA A 157 2.87 7.31 -15.74
CA ALA A 157 2.63 8.75 -15.66
C ALA A 157 3.07 9.35 -14.32
N ASP A 158 2.58 8.76 -13.23
CA ASP A 158 2.58 9.38 -11.90
C ASP A 158 3.82 9.02 -11.09
N TYR A 159 4.56 7.97 -11.48
CA TYR A 159 5.73 7.50 -10.73
C TYR A 159 6.99 7.41 -11.59
N LEU A 160 6.97 6.66 -12.70
CA LEU A 160 8.18 6.44 -13.50
C LEU A 160 8.74 7.72 -14.12
N TYR A 161 7.91 8.61 -14.66
CA TYR A 161 8.39 9.88 -15.21
C TYR A 161 8.98 10.81 -14.15
N ARG A 162 8.48 10.76 -12.91
CA ARG A 162 8.98 11.59 -11.81
C ARG A 162 10.36 11.15 -11.34
N ILE A 163 10.64 9.84 -11.33
CA ILE A 163 11.96 9.30 -10.99
C ILE A 163 13.00 9.67 -12.07
N LYS A 164 12.65 9.64 -13.36
CA LYS A 164 13.59 9.94 -14.46
C LYS A 164 14.02 11.42 -14.57
N ARG A 165 13.39 12.32 -13.82
CA ARG A 165 13.70 13.76 -13.84
C ARG A 165 14.74 14.16 -12.79
N TYR A 166 15.17 13.21 -11.96
CA TYR A 166 16.32 13.30 -11.06
C TYR A 166 17.46 12.46 -11.62
#